data_AF-A0A1B9Z3A6-F1
#
_entry.id   AF-A0A1B9Z3A6-F1
#
_cell.length_a   1.000
_cell.length_b   1.000
_cell.length_c   1.000
_cell.angle_alpha   90.00
_cell.angle_beta   90.00
_cell.angle_gamma   90.00
#
_symmetry.space_group_name_H-M   'P 1'
#
loop_
_entity.id
_entity.type
_entity.pdbx_description
1 polymer ?
#
loop_
_entity_poly.entity_id
_entity_poly.type
_entity_poly.pdbx_seq_one_letter_code
_entity_poly.pdbx_strand_id
1 'polypeptide(L)'
;MSDTMKILYAIAALALLSTSAQAWQVVERCTYSKFHGRVCTTSYLDDPVRSEAQDQEDARARRTSIEKWEAFCKPQRTYDNEGVVRLVYARKGCEFGRSE
;
A
#
# COMPACT_ATOMS: atom_id res chain seq x y z
N MET A 1 -4.53 -2.74 37.98
CA MET A 1 -4.54 -1.81 36.83
C MET A 1 -5.83 -2.04 36.06
N SER A 2 -6.78 -1.10 36.14
CA SER A 2 -8.14 -1.25 35.62
C SER A 2 -8.13 -1.52 34.11
N ASP A 3 -9.01 -2.39 33.61
CA ASP A 3 -9.02 -2.83 32.21
C ASP A 3 -9.26 -1.66 31.23
N THR A 4 -9.97 -0.62 31.68
CA THR A 4 -10.14 0.64 30.94
C THR A 4 -8.80 1.32 30.65
N MET A 5 -7.85 1.26 31.58
CA MET A 5 -6.54 1.89 31.44
C MET A 5 -5.67 1.16 30.40
N LYS A 6 -5.77 -0.17 30.36
CA LYS A 6 -5.07 -0.99 29.36
C LYS A 6 -5.59 -0.73 27.95
N ILE A 7 -6.92 -0.56 27.80
CA ILE A 7 -7.55 -0.25 26.51
C ILE A 7 -7.07 1.13 26.00
N LEU A 8 -6.98 2.13 26.88
CA LEU A 8 -6.47 3.45 26.51
C LEU A 8 -5.01 3.40 26.04
N TYR A 9 -4.16 2.62 26.69
CA TYR A 9 -2.77 2.43 26.25
C TYR A 9 -2.68 1.67 24.92
N ALA A 10 -3.53 0.67 24.69
CA ALA A 10 -3.56 -0.06 23.42
C ALA A 10 -3.96 0.85 22.25
N ILE A 11 -4.96 1.71 22.44
CA ILE A 11 -5.41 2.69 21.43
C ILE A 11 -4.29 3.71 21.14
N ALA A 12 -3.62 4.22 22.18
CA ALA A 12 -2.52 5.17 22.02
C ALA A 12 -1.33 4.54 21.25
N ALA A 13 -1.01 3.29 21.52
CA ALA A 13 0.05 2.57 20.80
C ALA A 13 -0.30 2.35 19.32
N LEU A 14 -1.55 1.97 19.01
CA LEU A 14 -2.03 1.80 17.64
C LEU A 14 -2.02 3.13 16.85
N ALA A 15 -2.37 4.24 17.47
CA ALA A 15 -2.32 5.56 16.82
C ALA A 15 -0.88 5.99 16.49
N LEU A 16 0.09 5.70 17.36
CA LEU A 16 1.51 6.01 17.13
C LEU A 16 2.14 5.15 16.02
N LEU A 17 1.63 3.93 15.82
CA LEU A 17 2.07 3.03 14.75
C LEU A 17 1.39 3.31 13.40
N SER A 18 0.36 4.16 13.37
CA SER A 18 -0.25 4.63 12.13
C SER A 18 0.61 5.73 11.49
N THR A 19 1.76 5.34 10.94
CA THR A 19 2.49 6.19 9.99
C THR A 19 1.56 6.45 8.81
N SER A 20 0.98 7.65 8.77
CA SER A 20 0.27 8.15 7.62
C SER A 20 1.18 8.05 6.40
N ALA A 21 0.82 7.22 5.43
CA ALA A 21 1.40 7.33 4.10
C ALA A 21 1.12 8.75 3.62
N GLN A 22 2.16 9.59 3.55
CA GLN A 22 2.02 10.97 3.08
C GLN A 22 1.73 10.92 1.59
N ALA A 23 0.45 10.85 1.24
CA ALA A 23 0.00 11.01 -0.12
C ALA A 23 0.29 12.46 -0.53
N TRP A 24 1.19 12.64 -1.51
CA TRP A 24 1.42 13.83 -2.34
C TRP A 24 0.72 15.11 -1.84
N GLN A 25 1.37 15.87 -0.97
CA GLN A 25 0.79 17.15 -0.56
C GLN A 25 0.92 18.16 -1.70
N VAL A 26 -0.19 18.40 -2.39
CA VAL A 26 -0.33 19.48 -3.38
C VAL A 26 -0.60 20.77 -2.64
N VAL A 27 0.35 21.70 -2.68
CA VAL A 27 0.19 23.03 -2.06
C VAL A 27 -0.11 24.04 -3.16
N GLU A 28 -1.30 24.63 -3.12
CA GLU A 28 -1.69 25.73 -3.99
C GLU A 28 -1.53 27.06 -3.25
N ARG A 29 -0.79 28.00 -3.83
CA ARG A 29 -0.63 29.36 -3.32
C ARG A 29 -1.16 30.37 -4.32
N CYS A 30 -2.22 31.06 -3.96
CA CYS A 30 -2.79 32.12 -4.79
C CYS A 30 -2.39 33.50 -4.28
N THR A 31 -1.91 34.35 -5.19
CA THR A 31 -1.60 35.76 -4.93
C THR A 31 -2.48 36.64 -5.82
N TYR A 32 -2.92 37.79 -5.30
CA TYR A 32 -3.69 38.75 -6.07
C TYR A 32 -2.81 39.88 -6.57
N SER A 33 -2.83 40.11 -7.89
CA SER A 33 -2.13 41.19 -8.58
C SER A 33 -3.14 42.18 -9.16
N LYS A 34 -2.86 43.48 -9.00
CA LYS A 34 -3.65 44.55 -9.64
C LYS A 34 -3.65 44.46 -11.17
N PHE A 35 -2.62 43.86 -11.77
CA PHE A 35 -2.44 43.81 -13.23
C PHE A 35 -2.89 42.48 -13.85
N HIS A 36 -2.82 41.39 -13.10
CA HIS A 36 -3.08 40.03 -13.60
C HIS A 36 -4.21 39.29 -12.86
N GLY A 37 -4.87 39.94 -11.90
CA GLY A 37 -5.93 39.31 -11.09
C GLY A 37 -5.38 38.26 -10.13
N ARG A 38 -6.13 37.18 -9.90
CA ARG A 38 -5.72 36.07 -9.02
C ARG A 38 -4.82 35.11 -9.80
N VAL A 39 -3.56 35.01 -9.38
CA VAL A 39 -2.57 34.07 -9.94
C VAL A 39 -2.28 32.99 -8.91
N CYS A 40 -2.42 31.72 -9.28
CA CYS A 40 -2.16 30.59 -8.39
C CYS A 40 -0.97 29.79 -8.90
N THR A 41 -0.10 29.39 -7.96
CA THR A 41 1.02 28.51 -8.21
C THR A 41 0.80 27.21 -7.46
N THR A 42 0.91 26.09 -8.16
CA THR A 42 0.85 24.75 -7.57
C THR A 42 2.27 24.24 -7.38
N SER A 43 2.62 23.84 -6.16
CA SER A 43 3.89 23.20 -5.84
C SER A 43 3.65 21.81 -5.26
N TYR A 44 4.50 20.88 -5.64
CA TYR A 44 4.54 19.53 -5.09
C TYR A 44 5.60 19.50 -3.97
N LEU A 45 5.26 18.94 -2.82
CA LEU A 45 6.25 18.57 -1.83
C LEU A 45 6.91 17.27 -2.30
N ASP A 46 8.24 17.29 -2.42
CA ASP A 46 9.02 16.08 -2.69
C ASP A 46 8.85 15.10 -1.53
N ASP A 47 8.87 13.80 -1.85
CA ASP A 47 8.87 12.77 -0.83
C ASP A 47 10.08 12.91 0.09
N PRO A 48 9.94 12.65 1.40
CA PRO A 48 11.09 12.63 2.30
C PRO A 48 12.11 11.59 1.83
N VAL A 49 13.40 11.91 1.99
CA VAL A 49 14.49 11.01 1.61
C VAL A 49 14.33 9.67 2.35
N ARG A 50 14.11 8.60 1.59
CA ARG A 50 13.96 7.25 2.14
C ARG A 50 15.31 6.73 2.65
N SER A 51 15.29 5.96 3.73
CA SER A 51 16.49 5.28 4.24
C SER A 51 16.63 3.89 3.62
N GLU A 52 17.86 3.40 3.49
CA GLU A 52 18.12 2.02 3.01
C GLU A 52 17.44 0.96 3.89
N ALA A 53 17.31 1.22 5.19
CA ALA A 53 16.61 0.33 6.12
C ALA A 53 15.11 0.22 5.76
N GLN A 54 14.48 1.34 5.42
CA GLN A 54 13.08 1.39 5.03
C GLN A 54 12.85 0.64 3.70
N ASP A 55 13.77 0.75 2.74
CA ASP A 55 13.68 0.00 1.49
C ASP A 55 13.85 -1.51 1.70
N GLN A 56 14.69 -1.93 2.66
CA GLN A 56 14.84 -3.34 3.02
C GLN A 56 13.58 -3.90 3.71
N GLU A 57 12.94 -3.13 4.57
CA GLU A 57 11.67 -3.49 5.20
C GLU A 57 10.54 -3.62 4.17
N ASP A 58 10.42 -2.64 3.26
CA ASP A 58 9.47 -2.68 2.15
C ASP A 58 9.71 -3.90 1.25
N ALA A 59 10.98 -4.19 0.93
CA ALA A 59 11.33 -5.35 0.13
C ALA A 59 10.99 -6.67 0.84
N ARG A 60 11.18 -6.74 2.17
CA ARG A 60 10.79 -7.91 2.97
C ARG A 60 9.27 -8.08 2.98
N ALA A 61 8.52 -7.01 3.25
CA ALA A 61 7.07 -7.02 3.23
C ALA A 61 6.52 -7.45 1.87
N ARG A 62 7.12 -6.96 0.78
CA ARG A 62 6.77 -7.36 -0.59
C ARG A 62 7.02 -8.85 -0.83
N ARG A 63 8.19 -9.39 -0.41
CA ARG A 63 8.48 -10.82 -0.52
C ARG A 63 7.45 -11.65 0.24
N THR A 64 7.16 -11.29 1.48
CA THR A 64 6.17 -12.01 2.30
C THR A 64 4.77 -11.97 1.67
N SER A 65 4.38 -10.84 1.08
CA SER A 65 3.11 -10.73 0.34
C SER A 65 3.09 -11.65 -0.90
N ILE A 66 4.19 -11.70 -1.66
CA ILE A 66 4.33 -12.60 -2.81
C ILE A 66 4.28 -14.06 -2.37
N GLU A 67 5.02 -14.44 -1.32
CA GLU A 67 5.03 -15.82 -0.80
C GLU A 67 3.65 -16.27 -0.35
N LYS A 68 2.90 -15.40 0.33
CA LYS A 68 1.51 -15.68 0.72
C LYS A 68 0.61 -15.84 -0.51
N TRP A 69 0.73 -14.94 -1.48
CA TRP A 69 -0.04 -15.03 -2.71
C TRP A 69 0.32 -16.27 -3.52
N GLU A 70 1.59 -16.64 -3.64
CA GLU A 70 2.00 -17.87 -4.32
C GLU A 70 1.50 -19.11 -3.59
N ALA A 71 1.60 -19.18 -2.27
CA ALA A 71 1.08 -20.30 -1.52
C ALA A 71 -0.44 -20.49 -1.70
N PHE A 72 -1.17 -19.39 -1.88
CA PHE A 72 -2.63 -19.40 -1.95
C PHE A 72 -3.18 -19.53 -3.37
N CYS A 73 -2.60 -18.79 -4.31
CA CYS A 73 -3.15 -18.54 -5.64
C CYS A 73 -2.35 -19.13 -6.79
N LYS A 74 -1.16 -19.67 -6.56
CA LYS A 74 -0.27 -20.13 -7.64
C LYS A 74 -1.00 -21.02 -8.66
N PRO A 75 -0.96 -20.69 -9.97
CA PRO A 75 -1.63 -21.48 -10.98
C PRO A 75 -1.12 -22.92 -11.02
N GLN A 76 -2.06 -23.85 -11.13
CA GLN A 76 -1.77 -25.26 -11.37
C GLN A 76 -1.87 -25.57 -12.86
N ARG A 77 -1.04 -26.53 -13.29
CA ARG A 77 -1.02 -27.02 -14.66
C ARG A 77 -2.08 -28.10 -14.81
N THR A 78 -3.00 -27.90 -15.73
CA THR A 78 -4.06 -28.84 -16.08
C THR A 78 -3.88 -29.29 -17.53
N TYR A 79 -4.33 -30.50 -17.83
CA TYR A 79 -4.32 -31.08 -19.17
C TYR A 79 -5.76 -31.36 -19.57
N ASP A 80 -6.16 -30.94 -20.76
CA ASP A 80 -7.44 -31.35 -21.32
C ASP A 80 -7.34 -32.69 -22.08
N ASN A 81 -8.47 -33.18 -22.55
CA ASN A 81 -8.57 -34.48 -23.23
C ASN A 81 -7.83 -34.51 -24.58
N GLU A 82 -7.39 -33.36 -25.09
CA GLU A 82 -6.59 -33.22 -26.31
C GLU A 82 -5.09 -33.06 -26.01
N GLY A 83 -4.70 -33.10 -24.73
CA GLY A 83 -3.32 -32.94 -24.29
C GLY A 83 -2.84 -31.49 -24.22
N VAL A 84 -3.74 -30.51 -24.36
CA VAL A 84 -3.39 -29.09 -24.28
C VAL A 84 -3.21 -28.69 -22.83
N VAL A 85 -2.13 -27.96 -22.57
CA VAL A 85 -1.74 -27.48 -21.26
C VAL A 85 -2.45 -26.15 -20.97
N ARG A 86 -3.19 -26.10 -19.86
CA ARG A 86 -3.82 -24.86 -19.38
C ARG A 86 -3.37 -24.57 -17.94
N LEU A 87 -2.98 -23.33 -17.70
CA LEU A 87 -2.72 -22.84 -16.34
C LEU A 87 -4.03 -22.29 -15.77
N VAL A 88 -4.44 -22.81 -14.63
CA VAL A 88 -5.65 -22.36 -13.92
C VAL A 88 -5.25 -21.99 -12.51
N TYR A 89 -5.70 -20.83 -12.00
CA TYR A 89 -5.44 -20.43 -10.61
C TYR A 89 -5.92 -21.51 -9.63
N ALA A 90 -5.20 -21.68 -8.52
CA ALA A 90 -5.52 -22.71 -7.53
C ALA A 90 -6.90 -22.51 -6.85
N ARG A 91 -7.37 -21.25 -6.75
CA ARG A 91 -8.67 -20.90 -6.17
C ARG A 91 -9.37 -19.82 -7.02
N LYS A 92 -10.70 -19.84 -7.00
CA LYS A 92 -11.55 -18.78 -7.60
C LYS A 92 -11.39 -17.48 -6.80
N GLY A 93 -11.24 -16.35 -7.47
CA GLY A 93 -11.03 -15.03 -6.88
C GLY A 93 -9.57 -14.56 -6.87
N CYS A 94 -8.63 -15.46 -7.16
CA CYS A 94 -7.20 -15.15 -7.31
C CYS A 94 -6.90 -14.26 -8.52
N GLU A 95 -7.72 -14.36 -9.57
CA GLU A 95 -7.71 -13.52 -10.77
C GLU A 95 -7.95 -12.03 -10.47
N PHE A 96 -8.52 -11.70 -9.31
CA PHE A 96 -8.78 -10.33 -8.87
C PHE A 96 -7.81 -9.84 -7.78
N GLY A 97 -6.73 -10.58 -7.52
CA GLY A 97 -5.73 -10.19 -6.52
C GLY A 97 -6.16 -10.37 -5.07
N ARG A 98 -7.17 -11.21 -4.79
CA ARG A 98 -7.58 -11.53 -3.41
C ARG A 98 -6.57 -12.52 -2.82
N SER A 99 -5.77 -12.08 -1.85
CA SER A 99 -5.05 -12.95 -0.91
C SER A 99 -5.90 -13.08 0.36
N GLU A 100 -6.01 -14.29 0.92
CA GLU A 100 -6.69 -14.58 2.19
C GLU A 100 -6.23 -13.65 3.34
#